data_AF-A0A936EJB1-F1
#
_entry.id   AF-A0A936EJB1-F1
#
_cell.length_a   1.000
_cell.length_b   1.000
_cell.length_c   1.000
_cell.angle_alpha   90.00
_cell.angle_beta   90.00
_cell.angle_gamma   90.00
#
_symmetry.space_group_name_H-M   'P 1'
#
loop_
_entity.id
_entity.type
_entity.pdbx_description
1 polymer ?
#
loop_
_entity_poly.entity_id
_entity_poly.type
_entity_poly.pdbx_seq_one_letter_code
_entity_poly.pdbx_strand_id
1 'polypeptide(L)'
;MKKSYCILTALMIALTVINACKHEIPQPVTGSPTPVPGGTNEVCFQSQILPLFQSNCAKSGCHDAASQNDGYVFDSYVNIIKKGIRPGNATNSDVYEVLFETGSKKMPRPPNLDLTPEQKALIGRWINEGAKNTVGCGVVCDPTTFKYSTDISLIMSTYCLGCHAGAAPSGGINLSTYSGVFTVANNGRLVNAVSHAPGFSAMPKNAAKLSSCQITQITNWVNAGAPNN
;
A
#
# COMPACT_ATOMS: atom_id res chain seq x y z
N MET A 1 -46.83 -65.86 31.16
CA MET A 1 -45.67 -64.95 31.01
C MET A 1 -45.19 -65.01 29.57
N LYS A 2 -45.44 -63.95 28.78
CA LYS A 2 -44.73 -63.53 27.55
C LYS A 2 -45.52 -62.34 26.99
N LYS A 3 -44.96 -61.14 27.09
CA LYS A 3 -45.55 -59.87 26.61
C LYS A 3 -45.06 -59.57 25.19
N SER A 4 -45.97 -59.08 24.38
CA SER A 4 -45.79 -58.49 23.04
C SER A 4 -45.20 -57.07 23.08
N TYR A 5 -44.97 -56.54 21.86
CA TYR A 5 -44.73 -55.15 21.39
C TYR A 5 -43.28 -54.87 20.98
N CYS A 6 -43.00 -54.83 19.67
CA CYS A 6 -43.15 -53.68 18.75
C CYS A 6 -42.34 -52.46 19.21
N ILE A 7 -41.32 -52.08 18.43
CA ILE A 7 -41.14 -50.74 17.83
C ILE A 7 -39.81 -50.73 17.06
N LEU A 8 -39.93 -50.61 15.73
CA LEU A 8 -38.88 -50.13 14.84
C LEU A 8 -38.46 -48.73 15.28
N THR A 9 -37.16 -48.48 15.48
CA THR A 9 -36.60 -47.13 15.32
C THR A 9 -35.26 -47.20 14.61
N ALA A 10 -35.31 -46.95 13.30
CA ALA A 10 -34.15 -46.59 12.50
C ALA A 10 -33.69 -45.20 12.94
N LEU A 11 -32.56 -45.11 13.65
CA LEU A 11 -31.96 -43.83 14.01
C LEU A 11 -30.95 -43.43 12.92
N MET A 12 -31.48 -42.77 11.88
CA MET A 12 -30.73 -41.91 10.97
C MET A 12 -30.13 -40.75 11.78
N ILE A 13 -28.88 -40.87 12.20
CA ILE A 13 -28.09 -39.70 12.57
C ILE A 13 -27.47 -39.18 11.28
N ALA A 14 -28.21 -38.30 10.61
CA ALA A 14 -27.66 -37.43 9.58
C ALA A 14 -26.62 -36.52 10.24
N LEU A 15 -25.35 -36.89 10.11
CA LEU A 15 -24.23 -36.03 10.42
C LEU A 15 -24.23 -34.92 9.38
N THR A 16 -24.95 -33.84 9.66
CA THR A 16 -24.91 -32.62 8.86
C THR A 16 -23.52 -32.02 8.99
N VAL A 17 -22.66 -32.39 8.06
CA VAL A 17 -21.39 -31.70 7.81
C VAL A 17 -21.77 -30.26 7.45
N ILE A 18 -21.55 -29.35 8.39
CA ILE A 18 -21.64 -27.91 8.15
C ILE A 18 -20.44 -27.59 7.26
N ASN A 19 -20.61 -27.78 5.96
CA ASN A 19 -19.67 -27.32 4.95
C ASN A 19 -19.87 -25.80 4.86
N ALA A 20 -19.36 -25.08 5.87
CA ALA A 20 -19.17 -23.66 5.76
C ALA A 20 -18.16 -23.46 4.63
N CYS A 21 -18.62 -22.89 3.51
CA CYS A 21 -17.74 -22.39 2.46
C CYS A 21 -16.88 -21.30 3.07
N LYS A 22 -15.77 -21.66 3.72
CA LYS A 22 -14.67 -20.73 3.90
C LYS A 22 -14.26 -20.38 2.47
N HIS A 23 -14.45 -19.12 2.09
CA HIS A 23 -13.86 -18.61 0.87
C HIS A 23 -12.36 -18.86 1.00
N GLU A 24 -11.84 -19.80 0.20
CA GLU A 24 -10.41 -19.97 0.05
C GLU A 24 -9.91 -18.71 -0.64
N ILE A 25 -9.38 -17.78 0.15
CA ILE A 25 -8.66 -16.64 -0.39
C ILE A 25 -7.45 -17.24 -1.10
N PRO A 26 -7.22 -16.92 -2.39
CA PRO A 26 -6.05 -17.41 -3.10
C PRO A 26 -4.81 -17.17 -2.23
N GLN A 27 -4.13 -18.27 -1.89
CA GLN A 27 -2.83 -18.19 -1.23
C GLN A 27 -1.96 -17.26 -2.07
N PRO A 28 -1.20 -16.32 -1.44
CA PRO A 28 -0.32 -15.45 -2.19
C PRO A 28 0.55 -16.34 -3.07
N VAL A 29 0.55 -16.06 -4.37
CA VAL A 29 1.39 -16.76 -5.33
C VAL A 29 2.82 -16.80 -4.76
N THR A 30 3.31 -18.01 -4.50
CA THR A 30 4.72 -18.25 -4.16
C THR A 30 5.65 -17.96 -5.36
N GLY A 31 5.08 -17.54 -6.49
CA GLY A 31 5.78 -16.91 -7.59
C GLY A 31 5.99 -15.43 -7.30
N SER A 32 7.22 -15.08 -6.91
CA SER A 32 7.72 -13.72 -6.86
C SER A 32 7.26 -12.94 -8.10
N PRO A 33 6.57 -11.79 -7.97
CA PRO A 33 6.58 -10.84 -9.07
C PRO A 33 8.04 -10.43 -9.25
N THR A 34 8.40 -10.17 -10.51
CA THR A 34 9.74 -9.80 -10.99
C THR A 34 10.60 -9.08 -9.93
N PRO A 35 11.89 -9.43 -9.80
CA PRO A 35 12.81 -8.75 -8.90
C PRO A 35 12.67 -7.24 -9.07
N VAL A 36 12.38 -6.53 -7.97
CA VAL A 36 12.53 -5.08 -7.94
C VAL A 36 14.00 -4.82 -8.28
N PRO A 37 14.33 -4.09 -9.36
CA PRO A 37 15.71 -3.75 -9.63
C PRO A 37 16.27 -2.95 -8.44
N GLY A 38 17.26 -3.52 -7.74
CA GLY A 38 18.00 -2.82 -6.68
C GLY A 38 17.43 -2.87 -5.25
N GLY A 39 16.63 -3.87 -4.87
CA GLY A 39 16.11 -3.99 -3.50
C GLY A 39 15.99 -5.42 -2.98
N THR A 40 15.94 -5.57 -1.65
CA THR A 40 15.70 -6.82 -0.93
C THR A 40 14.42 -7.51 -1.40
N ASN A 41 14.34 -8.84 -1.30
CA ASN A 41 13.13 -9.64 -1.56
C ASN A 41 11.97 -9.34 -0.58
N GLU A 42 11.88 -8.19 0.09
CA GLU A 42 10.80 -7.82 1.03
C GLU A 42 9.89 -6.76 0.40
N VAL A 43 8.57 -6.81 0.65
CA VAL A 43 7.65 -5.77 0.19
C VAL A 43 7.93 -4.48 0.95
N CYS A 44 8.10 -3.38 0.20
CA CYS A 44 8.33 -2.08 0.78
C CYS A 44 7.03 -1.36 1.10
N PHE A 45 6.76 -1.12 2.38
CA PHE A 45 5.51 -0.47 2.76
C PHE A 45 5.35 0.92 2.15
N GLN A 46 6.34 1.82 2.29
CA GLN A 46 6.19 3.22 1.89
C GLN A 46 5.95 3.40 0.39
N SER A 47 6.61 2.59 -0.45
CA SER A 47 6.55 2.75 -1.91
C SER A 47 5.55 1.83 -2.59
N GLN A 48 5.25 0.67 -2.00
CA GLN A 48 4.43 -0.35 -2.66
C GLN A 48 3.05 -0.52 -2.02
N ILE A 49 2.90 -0.25 -0.71
CA ILE A 49 1.67 -0.54 0.03
C ILE A 49 0.91 0.73 0.40
N LEU A 50 1.59 1.72 0.99
CA LEU A 50 0.95 2.97 1.39
C LEU A 50 0.21 3.64 0.22
N PRO A 51 0.77 3.72 -1.00
CA PRO A 51 0.04 4.30 -2.13
C PRO A 51 -1.24 3.53 -2.50
N LEU A 52 -1.29 2.21 -2.29
CA LEU A 52 -2.49 1.42 -2.54
C LEU A 52 -3.60 1.77 -1.55
N PHE A 53 -3.26 1.89 -0.27
CA PHE A 53 -4.20 2.29 0.77
C PHE A 53 -4.68 3.74 0.61
N GLN A 54 -3.77 4.68 0.33
CA GLN A 54 -4.13 6.08 0.13
C GLN A 54 -4.97 6.29 -1.13
N SER A 55 -4.63 5.61 -2.23
CA SER A 55 -5.29 5.82 -3.52
C SER A 55 -6.64 5.11 -3.63
N ASN A 56 -6.85 4.00 -2.92
CA ASN A 56 -8.05 3.17 -3.08
C ASN A 56 -8.94 3.12 -1.83
N CYS A 57 -8.41 3.42 -0.64
CA CYS A 57 -9.12 3.21 0.62
C CYS A 57 -9.33 4.52 1.40
N ALA A 58 -8.31 5.37 1.52
CA ALA A 58 -8.37 6.65 2.24
C ALA A 58 -9.09 7.75 1.45
N LYS A 59 -10.32 7.50 1.03
CA LYS A 59 -11.17 8.43 0.28
C LYS A 59 -12.03 9.28 1.21
N SER A 60 -12.19 10.55 0.86
CA SER A 60 -13.16 11.45 1.49
C SER A 60 -14.56 10.84 1.46
N GLY A 61 -15.24 10.85 2.60
CA GLY A 61 -16.53 10.18 2.82
C GLY A 61 -16.42 8.67 3.08
N CYS A 62 -15.22 8.09 3.12
CA CYS A 62 -14.97 6.67 3.37
C CYS A 62 -13.97 6.49 4.51
N HIS A 63 -12.78 5.92 4.26
CA HIS A 63 -11.82 5.55 5.30
C HIS A 63 -10.65 6.54 5.41
N ASP A 64 -10.93 7.83 5.28
CA ASP A 64 -9.98 8.91 5.54
C ASP A 64 -10.05 9.40 7.00
N ALA A 65 -9.17 10.31 7.37
CA ALA A 65 -9.08 10.82 8.75
C ALA A 65 -10.34 11.60 9.19
N ALA A 66 -11.07 12.21 8.26
CA ALA A 66 -12.25 13.01 8.57
C ALA A 66 -13.51 12.13 8.74
N SER A 67 -13.72 11.19 7.83
CA SER A 67 -14.98 10.43 7.74
C SER A 67 -14.93 9.14 8.56
N GLN A 68 -13.77 8.49 8.62
CA GLN A 68 -13.51 7.30 9.43
C GLN A 68 -14.61 6.23 9.34
N ASN A 69 -15.14 5.96 8.14
CA ASN A 69 -16.26 5.04 7.96
C ASN A 69 -15.91 3.67 8.57
N ASP A 70 -16.86 3.11 9.33
CA ASP A 70 -16.68 1.90 10.14
C ASP A 70 -15.46 1.95 11.10
N GLY A 71 -15.00 3.15 11.46
CA GLY A 71 -13.87 3.41 12.34
C GLY A 71 -12.49 3.11 11.74
N TYR A 72 -12.36 3.05 10.41
CA TYR A 72 -11.10 2.82 9.72
C TYR A 72 -10.51 4.11 9.15
N VAL A 73 -9.18 4.24 9.26
CA VAL A 73 -8.40 5.32 8.65
C VAL A 73 -7.20 4.69 7.95
N PHE A 74 -7.04 4.92 6.65
CA PHE A 74 -6.01 4.26 5.83
C PHE A 74 -4.99 5.23 5.21
N ASP A 75 -4.76 6.37 5.85
CA ASP A 75 -3.92 7.45 5.32
C ASP A 75 -2.42 7.34 5.67
N SER A 76 -2.05 6.49 6.62
CA SER A 76 -0.70 6.38 7.19
C SER A 76 -0.46 4.99 7.77
N TYR A 77 0.81 4.60 7.94
CA TYR A 77 1.18 3.32 8.54
C TYR A 77 0.46 3.08 9.87
N VAL A 78 0.59 4.03 10.80
CA VAL A 78 0.07 3.93 12.17
C VAL A 78 -1.44 3.70 12.16
N ASN A 79 -2.17 4.36 11.25
CA ASN A 79 -3.61 4.20 11.13
C ASN A 79 -4.00 2.88 10.44
N ILE A 80 -3.27 2.47 9.39
CA ILE A 80 -3.52 1.23 8.66
C ILE A 80 -3.37 -0.01 9.56
N ILE A 81 -2.30 -0.08 10.36
CA ILE A 81 -2.07 -1.25 11.23
C ILE A 81 -2.92 -1.26 12.50
N LYS A 82 -3.62 -0.15 12.80
CA LYS A 82 -4.38 0.02 14.04
C LYS A 82 -5.58 -0.93 14.14
N LYS A 83 -6.20 -1.27 13.00
CA LYS A 83 -7.45 -2.04 12.97
C LYS A 83 -7.53 -2.94 11.74
N GLY A 84 -7.92 -4.19 11.94
CA GLY A 84 -8.25 -5.15 10.87
C GLY A 84 -7.05 -5.70 10.08
N ILE A 85 -5.82 -5.43 10.52
CA ILE A 85 -4.59 -6.08 10.03
C ILE A 85 -4.05 -7.00 11.13
N ARG A 86 -3.82 -8.27 10.79
CA ARG A 86 -3.16 -9.26 11.65
C ARG A 86 -1.79 -9.61 11.04
N PRO A 87 -0.69 -8.99 11.50
CA PRO A 87 0.64 -9.25 10.97
C PRO A 87 0.97 -10.74 10.93
N GLY A 88 1.53 -11.21 9.81
CA GLY A 88 1.83 -12.61 9.55
C GLY A 88 0.64 -13.46 9.11
N ASN A 89 -0.58 -12.90 9.03
CA ASN A 89 -1.78 -13.66 8.66
C ASN A 89 -2.78 -12.82 7.86
N ALA A 90 -2.52 -12.71 6.56
CA ALA A 90 -3.38 -11.99 5.62
C ALA A 90 -4.80 -12.56 5.57
N THR A 91 -4.95 -13.88 5.49
CA THR A 91 -6.25 -14.54 5.36
C THR A 91 -7.12 -14.47 6.62
N ASN A 92 -6.58 -13.92 7.70
CA ASN A 92 -7.30 -13.64 8.95
C ASN A 92 -7.30 -12.13 9.25
N SER A 93 -6.96 -11.29 8.27
CA SER A 93 -6.99 -9.83 8.41
C SER A 93 -8.25 -9.29 7.76
N ASP A 94 -9.16 -8.72 8.54
CA ASP A 94 -10.44 -8.17 8.08
C ASP A 94 -10.28 -7.25 6.85
N VAL A 95 -9.23 -6.42 6.83
CA VAL A 95 -8.91 -5.49 5.73
C VAL A 95 -8.48 -6.21 4.46
N TYR A 96 -7.86 -7.39 4.56
CA TYR A 96 -7.49 -8.18 3.40
C TYR A 96 -8.67 -9.02 2.90
N GLU A 97 -9.42 -9.64 3.82
CA GLU A 97 -10.61 -10.45 3.50
C GLU A 97 -11.64 -9.66 2.69
N VAL A 98 -11.92 -8.41 3.08
CA VAL A 98 -12.92 -7.57 2.41
C VAL A 98 -12.56 -7.22 0.96
N LEU A 99 -11.29 -7.33 0.55
CA LEU A 99 -10.86 -7.10 -0.84
C LEU A 99 -11.38 -8.19 -1.79
N PHE A 100 -11.81 -9.34 -1.26
CA PHE A 100 -12.35 -10.46 -2.03
C PHE A 100 -13.87 -10.58 -1.90
N GLU A 101 -14.49 -9.75 -1.06
CA GLU A 101 -15.94 -9.73 -0.88
C GLU A 101 -16.68 -9.17 -2.11
N THR A 102 -17.95 -9.56 -2.23
CA THR A 102 -18.82 -9.13 -3.32
C THR A 102 -20.09 -8.46 -2.78
N GLY A 103 -20.91 -7.88 -3.67
CA GLY A 103 -22.17 -7.24 -3.31
C GLY A 103 -21.99 -6.07 -2.33
N SER A 104 -22.83 -6.02 -1.30
CA SER A 104 -22.87 -4.90 -0.34
C SER A 104 -21.66 -4.79 0.58
N LYS A 105 -20.85 -5.87 0.66
CA LYS A 105 -19.62 -5.94 1.46
C LYS A 105 -18.36 -5.62 0.65
N LYS A 106 -18.44 -5.55 -0.68
CA LYS A 106 -17.31 -5.28 -1.55
C LYS A 106 -16.64 -3.96 -1.19
N MET A 107 -15.31 -3.99 -1.04
CA MET A 107 -14.47 -2.80 -0.92
C MET A 107 -13.34 -2.82 -1.97
N PRO A 108 -13.05 -1.69 -2.65
CA PRO A 108 -13.79 -0.42 -2.61
C PRO A 108 -15.23 -0.53 -3.15
N ARG A 109 -16.18 0.22 -2.59
CA ARG A 109 -17.58 0.24 -3.06
C ARG A 109 -17.67 0.88 -4.46
N PRO A 110 -18.49 0.37 -5.39
CA PRO A 110 -18.80 1.06 -6.64
C PRO A 110 -19.28 2.50 -6.38
N PRO A 111 -18.93 3.48 -7.22
CA PRO A 111 -18.26 3.36 -8.52
C PRO A 111 -16.72 3.33 -8.44
N ASN A 112 -16.12 3.24 -7.25
CA ASN A 112 -14.66 3.14 -7.14
C ASN A 112 -14.15 1.87 -7.83
N LEU A 113 -13.04 1.99 -8.54
CA LEU A 113 -12.38 0.86 -9.18
C LEU A 113 -11.90 -0.14 -8.13
N ASP A 114 -12.02 -1.41 -8.45
CA ASP A 114 -11.46 -2.49 -7.64
C ASP A 114 -9.93 -2.53 -7.82
N LEU A 115 -9.24 -3.05 -6.80
CA LEU A 115 -7.81 -3.32 -6.90
C LEU A 115 -7.57 -4.47 -7.88
N THR A 116 -6.45 -4.41 -8.60
CA THR A 116 -6.05 -5.53 -9.46
C THR A 116 -5.64 -6.75 -8.62
N PRO A 117 -5.70 -7.97 -9.18
CA PRO A 117 -5.21 -9.16 -8.49
C PRO A 117 -3.78 -9.02 -7.95
N GLU A 118 -2.91 -8.34 -8.68
CA GLU A 118 -1.51 -8.10 -8.30
C GLU A 118 -1.40 -7.14 -7.11
N GLN A 119 -2.21 -6.08 -7.09
CA GLN A 119 -2.27 -5.14 -5.96
C GLN A 119 -2.79 -5.84 -4.71
N LYS A 120 -3.83 -6.68 -4.82
CA LYS A 120 -4.33 -7.50 -3.71
C LYS A 120 -3.24 -8.45 -3.23
N ALA A 121 -2.58 -9.19 -4.13
CA ALA A 121 -1.49 -10.09 -3.79
C ALA A 121 -0.34 -9.37 -3.07
N LEU A 122 0.01 -8.14 -3.47
CA LEU A 122 1.05 -7.33 -2.85
C LEU A 122 0.70 -6.94 -1.41
N ILE A 123 -0.56 -6.54 -1.16
CA ILE A 123 -1.07 -6.27 0.21
C ILE A 123 -1.02 -7.54 1.05
N GLY A 124 -1.48 -8.67 0.52
CA GLY A 124 -1.45 -9.95 1.23
C GLY A 124 -0.03 -10.39 1.60
N ARG A 125 0.91 -10.23 0.65
CA ARG A 125 2.34 -10.50 0.87
C ARG A 125 2.92 -9.63 1.98
N TRP A 126 2.70 -8.32 1.93
CA TRP A 126 3.17 -7.40 2.98
C TRP A 126 2.62 -7.76 4.37
N ILE A 127 1.33 -8.13 4.47
CA ILE A 127 0.76 -8.57 5.74
C ILE A 127 1.47 -9.83 6.23
N ASN A 128 1.66 -10.82 5.37
CA ASN A 128 2.33 -12.09 5.71
C ASN A 128 3.82 -11.92 6.07
N GLU A 129 4.48 -10.89 5.54
CA GLU A 129 5.85 -10.50 5.92
C GLU A 129 5.92 -9.73 7.25
N GLY A 130 4.80 -9.61 7.94
CA GLY A 130 4.71 -9.01 9.27
C GLY A 130 4.22 -7.56 9.27
N ALA A 131 3.65 -7.08 8.17
CA ALA A 131 3.04 -5.74 8.05
C ALA A 131 3.97 -4.62 8.55
N LYS A 132 5.27 -4.72 8.26
CA LYS A 132 6.28 -3.79 8.77
C LYS A 132 6.19 -2.44 8.06
N ASN A 133 6.59 -1.37 8.75
CA ASN A 133 6.81 -0.07 8.13
C ASN A 133 8.17 -0.05 7.42
N THR A 134 8.30 -0.80 6.33
CA THR A 134 9.53 -0.82 5.53
C THR A 134 9.70 0.49 4.78
N VAL A 135 10.84 1.15 5.01
CA VAL A 135 11.26 2.41 4.38
C VAL A 135 12.49 2.17 3.52
N GLY A 136 12.64 2.91 2.41
CA GLY A 136 13.88 2.92 1.62
C GLY A 136 14.20 1.64 0.84
N CYS A 137 13.21 0.78 0.58
CA CYS A 137 13.42 -0.46 -0.17
C CYS A 137 13.30 -0.20 -1.67
N GLY A 138 14.29 -0.68 -2.44
CA GLY A 138 14.32 -0.58 -3.90
C GLY A 138 14.98 0.68 -4.47
N VAL A 139 15.50 1.57 -3.63
CA VAL A 139 16.53 2.52 -4.08
C VAL A 139 17.83 2.04 -3.45
N VAL A 140 18.75 1.49 -4.25
CA VAL A 140 20.17 1.45 -3.85
C VAL A 140 20.56 2.90 -3.67
N CYS A 141 20.38 3.39 -2.45
CA CYS A 141 20.72 4.74 -2.15
C CYS A 141 22.21 4.77 -1.88
N ASP A 142 22.95 5.14 -2.92
CA ASP A 142 24.32 5.56 -2.81
C ASP A 142 24.30 7.09 -2.89
N PRO A 143 24.57 7.82 -1.78
CA PRO A 143 24.57 9.28 -1.81
C PRO A 143 25.68 9.86 -2.71
N THR A 144 26.61 9.03 -3.19
CA THR A 144 27.66 9.42 -4.15
C THR A 144 27.21 9.31 -5.61
N THR A 145 26.10 8.63 -5.91
CA THR A 145 25.48 8.56 -7.24
C THR A 145 24.13 9.25 -7.21
N PHE A 146 23.89 10.19 -8.12
CA PHE A 146 22.67 11.00 -8.10
C PHE A 146 22.20 11.39 -9.51
N LYS A 147 22.37 10.47 -10.47
CA LYS A 147 21.96 10.73 -11.86
C LYS A 147 20.46 10.87 -11.95
N TYR A 148 20.00 11.82 -12.76
CA TYR A 148 18.56 12.03 -12.90
C TYR A 148 17.88 10.80 -13.50
N SER A 149 18.45 10.24 -14.58
CA SER A 149 17.87 9.16 -15.36
C SER A 149 17.68 7.85 -14.60
N THR A 150 18.51 7.56 -13.58
CA THR A 150 18.48 6.30 -12.82
C THR A 150 18.07 6.47 -11.36
N ASP A 151 18.61 7.48 -10.67
CA ASP A 151 18.51 7.56 -9.20
C ASP A 151 17.35 8.46 -8.79
N ILE A 152 17.34 9.70 -9.31
CA ILE A 152 16.32 10.69 -8.96
C ILE A 152 14.98 10.34 -9.60
N SER A 153 14.96 9.93 -10.87
CA SER A 153 13.73 9.49 -11.56
C SER A 153 13.07 8.31 -10.85
N LEU A 154 13.88 7.38 -10.30
CA LEU A 154 13.38 6.25 -9.52
C LEU A 154 12.76 6.71 -8.21
N ILE A 155 13.37 7.67 -7.50
CA ILE A 155 12.74 8.25 -6.30
C ILE A 155 11.42 8.95 -6.67
N MET A 156 11.39 9.73 -7.75
CA MET A 156 10.17 10.43 -8.18
C MET A 156 9.06 9.45 -8.53
N SER A 157 9.36 8.42 -9.33
CA SER A 157 8.39 7.40 -9.74
C SER A 157 7.83 6.62 -8.55
N THR A 158 8.70 6.35 -7.58
CA THR A 158 8.38 5.51 -6.43
C THR A 158 7.56 6.24 -5.37
N TYR A 159 7.86 7.52 -5.09
CA TYR A 159 7.30 8.22 -3.94
C TYR A 159 6.44 9.44 -4.29
N CYS A 160 6.47 9.92 -5.52
CA CYS A 160 5.91 11.23 -5.86
C CYS A 160 4.77 11.16 -6.90
N LEU A 161 4.88 10.29 -7.90
CA LEU A 161 3.95 10.29 -9.04
C LEU A 161 2.53 9.83 -8.72
N GLY A 162 2.28 9.22 -7.56
CA GLY A 162 0.93 8.84 -7.15
C GLY A 162 -0.04 10.03 -7.03
N CYS A 163 0.48 11.22 -6.71
CA CYS A 163 -0.31 12.44 -6.62
C CYS A 163 0.21 13.57 -7.52
N HIS A 164 1.50 13.57 -7.85
CA HIS A 164 2.16 14.63 -8.62
C HIS A 164 2.37 14.24 -10.09
N ALA A 165 1.36 13.66 -10.74
CA ALA A 165 1.42 13.28 -12.15
C ALA A 165 0.07 13.50 -12.87
N GLY A 166 0.05 13.27 -14.18
CA GLY A 166 -1.17 13.29 -14.99
C GLY A 166 -1.71 14.70 -15.28
N ALA A 167 -2.98 14.75 -15.69
CA ALA A 167 -3.66 15.99 -16.13
C ALA A 167 -4.07 16.93 -14.98
N ALA A 168 -4.23 16.40 -13.77
CA ALA A 168 -4.64 17.15 -12.58
C ALA A 168 -3.72 16.83 -11.38
N PRO A 169 -2.43 17.17 -11.44
CA PRO A 169 -1.50 16.87 -10.37
C PRO A 169 -1.81 17.69 -9.11
N SER A 170 -1.59 17.09 -7.94
CA SER A 170 -1.80 17.74 -6.66
C SER A 170 -0.94 19.01 -6.53
N GLY A 171 -1.59 20.11 -6.15
CA GLY A 171 -0.94 21.42 -6.05
C GLY A 171 -0.45 22.00 -7.38
N GLY A 172 -0.91 21.47 -8.52
CA GLY A 172 -0.44 21.88 -9.85
C GLY A 172 1.00 21.46 -10.15
N ILE A 173 1.59 20.58 -9.33
CA ILE A 173 2.99 20.17 -9.44
C ILE A 173 3.08 18.82 -10.15
N ASN A 174 3.51 18.84 -11.41
CA ASN A 174 3.78 17.62 -12.18
C ASN A 174 5.26 17.23 -12.07
N LEU A 175 5.54 16.05 -11.50
CA LEU A 175 6.89 15.49 -11.31
C LEU A 175 7.18 14.33 -12.27
N SER A 176 6.30 14.06 -13.24
CA SER A 176 6.48 12.98 -14.22
C SER A 176 7.48 13.31 -15.33
N THR A 177 8.11 14.49 -15.29
CA THR A 177 9.06 14.96 -16.29
C THR A 177 10.24 15.65 -15.62
N TYR A 178 11.42 15.61 -16.26
CA TYR A 178 12.60 16.32 -15.76
C TYR A 178 12.34 17.80 -15.53
N SER A 179 11.68 18.48 -16.47
CA SER A 179 11.39 19.92 -16.36
C SER A 179 10.55 20.24 -15.12
N GLY A 180 9.56 19.40 -14.82
CA GLY A 180 8.74 19.53 -13.63
C GLY A 180 9.53 19.32 -12.33
N VAL A 181 10.35 18.27 -12.29
CA VAL A 181 11.23 17.97 -11.14
C VAL A 181 12.26 19.09 -10.94
N PHE A 182 12.92 19.55 -12.01
CA PHE A 182 13.87 20.64 -12.00
C PHE A 182 13.25 21.94 -11.46
N THR A 183 12.02 22.26 -11.88
CA THR A 183 11.32 23.47 -11.42
C THR A 183 11.14 23.49 -9.89
N VAL A 184 10.71 22.37 -9.29
CA VAL A 184 10.54 22.27 -7.82
C VAL A 184 11.86 22.09 -7.06
N ALA A 185 12.88 21.53 -7.72
CA ALA A 185 14.22 21.44 -7.17
C ALA A 185 14.86 22.83 -7.07
N ASN A 186 14.83 23.59 -8.17
CA ASN A 186 15.47 24.89 -8.29
C ASN A 186 14.84 25.97 -7.41
N ASN A 187 13.54 25.87 -7.10
CA ASN A 187 12.88 26.78 -6.15
C ASN A 187 12.95 26.30 -4.69
N GLY A 188 13.76 25.27 -4.40
CA GLY A 188 14.00 24.75 -3.06
C GLY A 188 12.85 23.93 -2.46
N ARG A 189 11.70 23.83 -3.13
CA ARG A 189 10.53 23.12 -2.58
C ARG A 189 10.77 21.62 -2.46
N LEU A 190 11.50 21.01 -3.40
CA LEU A 190 11.71 19.56 -3.40
C LEU A 190 12.39 19.10 -2.11
N VAL A 191 13.61 19.61 -1.83
CA VAL A 191 14.39 19.23 -0.64
C VAL A 191 13.65 19.58 0.65
N ASN A 192 13.04 20.76 0.73
CA ASN A 192 12.33 21.18 1.94
C ASN A 192 11.06 20.35 2.19
N ALA A 193 10.32 19.97 1.14
CA ALA A 193 9.13 19.13 1.28
C ALA A 193 9.50 17.70 1.70
N VAL A 194 10.47 17.06 1.04
CA VAL A 194 10.90 15.68 1.37
C VAL A 194 11.69 15.60 2.67
N SER A 195 12.22 16.73 3.16
CA SER A 195 12.85 16.82 4.47
C SER A 195 11.88 17.16 5.61
N HIS A 196 10.60 17.40 5.30
CA HIS A 196 9.59 17.88 6.25
C HIS A 196 10.04 19.18 6.97
N ALA A 197 10.66 20.10 6.23
CA ALA A 197 11.15 21.35 6.79
C ALA A 197 9.98 22.26 7.25
N PRO A 198 10.11 22.99 8.38
CA PRO A 198 9.11 23.95 8.82
C PRO A 198 8.79 24.98 7.73
N GLY A 199 7.50 25.30 7.56
CA GLY A 199 7.03 26.24 6.53
C GLY A 199 6.80 25.62 5.15
N PHE A 200 7.07 24.33 4.96
CA PHE A 200 6.80 23.60 3.73
C PHE A 200 5.75 22.50 3.96
N SER A 201 5.00 22.16 2.90
CA SER A 201 4.11 21.00 2.96
C SER A 201 4.94 19.72 3.00
N ALA A 202 4.82 18.97 4.10
CA ALA A 202 5.49 17.68 4.28
C ALA A 202 5.08 16.68 3.19
N MET A 203 6.07 16.12 2.51
CA MET A 203 5.89 15.12 1.45
C MET A 203 6.81 13.90 1.66
N PRO A 204 6.33 12.67 1.39
CA PRO A 204 5.00 12.35 0.82
C PRO A 204 3.85 12.63 1.81
N LYS A 205 2.69 13.05 1.28
CA LYS A 205 1.59 13.56 2.11
C LYS A 205 1.07 12.45 3.05
N ASN A 206 0.94 12.77 4.33
CA ASN A 206 0.50 11.84 5.39
C ASN A 206 1.36 10.57 5.50
N ALA A 207 2.57 10.58 4.91
CA ALA A 207 3.52 9.49 4.95
C ALA A 207 4.70 9.83 5.85
N ALA A 208 5.53 8.81 6.11
CA ALA A 208 6.82 9.05 6.70
C ALA A 208 7.71 9.83 5.72
N LYS A 209 8.62 10.62 6.28
CA LYS A 209 9.70 11.28 5.55
C LYS A 209 10.51 10.25 4.75
N LEU A 210 11.05 10.65 3.59
CA LEU A 210 12.02 9.81 2.86
C LEU A 210 13.22 9.46 3.77
N SER A 211 13.93 8.39 3.43
CA SER A 211 15.11 8.00 4.22
C SER A 211 16.17 9.10 4.19
N SER A 212 17.01 9.18 5.24
CA SER A 212 18.11 10.15 5.29
C SER A 212 18.98 10.06 4.04
N CYS A 213 19.28 8.84 3.58
CA CYS A 213 20.05 8.62 2.38
C CYS A 213 19.36 9.20 1.13
N GLN A 214 18.06 8.91 0.91
CA GLN A 214 17.33 9.41 -0.26
C GLN A 214 17.29 10.94 -0.29
N ILE A 215 17.13 11.56 0.88
CA ILE A 215 17.16 13.02 1.00
C ILE A 215 18.55 13.54 0.69
N THR A 216 19.60 12.91 1.20
CA THR A 216 20.99 13.26 0.86
C THR A 216 21.24 13.13 -0.64
N GLN A 217 20.76 12.07 -1.29
CA GLN A 217 20.91 11.87 -2.73
C GLN A 217 20.21 12.96 -3.55
N ILE A 218 18.95 13.29 -3.21
CA ILE A 218 18.23 14.44 -3.81
C ILE A 218 19.00 15.72 -3.55
N THR A 219 19.46 15.95 -2.31
CA THR A 219 20.17 17.18 -1.92
C THR A 219 21.46 17.34 -2.73
N ASN A 220 22.23 16.26 -2.90
CA ASN A 220 23.45 16.26 -3.69
C ASN A 220 23.17 16.54 -5.16
N TRP A 221 22.13 15.92 -5.74
CA TRP A 221 21.70 16.23 -7.11
C TRP A 221 21.32 17.71 -7.28
N VAL A 222 20.52 18.26 -6.37
CA VAL A 222 20.13 19.68 -6.42
C VAL A 222 21.34 20.60 -6.27
N ASN A 223 22.24 20.31 -5.32
CA ASN A 223 23.47 21.08 -5.11
C ASN A 223 24.43 21.01 -6.31
N ALA A 224 24.39 19.92 -7.09
CA ALA A 224 25.13 19.78 -8.34
C ALA A 224 24.49 20.51 -9.54
N GLY A 225 23.45 21.33 -9.30
CA GLY A 225 22.73 22.06 -10.36
C GLY A 225 21.60 21.26 -11.00
N ALA A 226 21.16 20.17 -10.35
CA ALA A 226 20.08 19.30 -10.81
C ALA A 226 20.26 18.79 -12.26
N PRO A 227 21.42 18.19 -12.61
CA PRO A 227 21.72 17.81 -13.99
C PRO A 227 20.73 16.76 -14.56
N ASN A 228 20.40 16.89 -15.84
CA ASN A 228 19.62 15.89 -16.60
C ASN A 228 20.55 14.85 -17.24
N ASN A 229 20.97 13.84 -16.48
CA ASN A 229 22.02 12.89 -16.87
C ASN A 229 21.74 11.44 -16.49
#